data_AF-A2FCM5-F1
#
_entry.id   AF-A2FCM5-F1
#
_cell.length_a   1.000
_cell.length_b   1.000
_cell.length_c   1.000
_cell.angle_alpha   90.00
_cell.angle_beta   90.00
_cell.angle_gamma   90.00
#
_symmetry.space_group_name_H-M   'P 1'
#
loop_
_entity.id
_entity.type
_entity.pdbx_description
1 polymer ?
#
loop_
_entity_poly.entity_id
_entity_poly.type
_entity_poly.pdbx_seq_one_letter_code
_entity_poly.pdbx_strand_id
1 'polypeptide(L)'
;MDPFYRDWCKMIMDRMEKHPIRGCLARYEPANSSLRNFKFIYDALNENKYITPFDWSIDMTNLIYSYIDSNYEGTGKYFIGQEILEWLENKLDHSPKNFQDFVNHRLQKQIQILTDCIEGIGTIEISKSTDLKKHISPAELKTLQDNFESISDPQTLINVMFTLKKYIPELDADNPIQITQSKITQQCFQELQILFKHADNDKKL
;
A
#
# COMPACT_ATOMS: atom_id res chain seq x y z
N MET A 1 10.15 4.31 20.31
CA MET A 1 10.18 4.45 18.84
C MET A 1 9.06 5.37 18.37
N ASP A 2 9.32 6.21 17.36
CA ASP A 2 8.26 6.96 16.67
C ASP A 2 7.16 5.99 16.16
N PRO A 3 5.87 6.34 16.31
CA PRO A 3 4.76 5.51 15.83
C PRO A 3 4.91 5.03 14.38
N PHE A 4 5.42 5.89 13.49
CA PHE A 4 5.59 5.58 12.09
C PHE A 4 6.62 4.47 11.86
N TYR A 5 7.82 4.57 12.46
CA TYR A 5 8.84 3.53 12.34
C TYR A 5 8.38 2.22 12.98
N ARG A 6 7.61 2.29 14.07
CA ARG A 6 7.04 1.11 14.70
C ARG A 6 6.07 0.39 13.77
N ASP A 7 5.16 1.11 13.13
CA ASP A 7 4.18 0.52 12.22
C ASP A 7 4.87 -0.09 10.98
N TRP A 8 5.96 0.52 10.52
CA TRP A 8 6.82 -0.05 9.49
C TRP A 8 7.51 -1.35 9.96
N CYS A 9 8.10 -1.39 11.15
CA CYS A 9 8.66 -2.62 11.73
C CYS A 9 7.60 -3.71 11.88
N LYS A 10 6.39 -3.37 12.34
CA LYS A 10 5.26 -4.30 12.46
C LYS A 10 4.86 -4.86 11.10
N MET A 11 4.79 -4.02 10.08
CA MET A 11 4.53 -4.47 8.70
C MET A 11 5.59 -5.49 8.22
N ILE A 12 6.86 -5.32 8.58
CA ILE A 12 7.91 -6.30 8.25
C ILE A 12 7.68 -7.61 9.00
N MET A 13 7.44 -7.56 10.31
CA MET A 13 7.14 -8.75 11.12
C MET A 13 5.92 -9.51 10.60
N ASP A 14 4.83 -8.81 10.27
CA ASP A 14 3.61 -9.41 9.73
C ASP A 14 3.84 -10.04 8.35
N ARG A 15 4.73 -9.47 7.52
CA ARG A 15 5.11 -10.07 6.24
C ARG A 15 5.95 -11.32 6.44
N MET A 16 6.85 -11.31 7.41
CA MET A 16 7.64 -12.49 7.76
C MET A 16 6.75 -13.61 8.30
N GLU A 17 5.71 -13.27 9.07
CA GLU A 17 4.69 -14.21 9.52
C GLU A 17 3.88 -14.84 8.38
N LYS A 18 3.70 -14.12 7.28
CA LYS A 18 2.96 -14.61 6.10
C LYS A 18 3.86 -15.28 5.07
N HIS A 19 5.18 -15.22 5.24
CA HIS A 19 6.12 -15.82 4.31
C HIS A 19 6.11 -17.35 4.45
N PRO A 20 6.25 -18.12 3.35
CA PRO A 20 6.37 -19.59 3.40
C PRO A 20 7.41 -20.12 4.40
N ILE A 21 8.42 -19.31 4.71
CA ILE A 21 9.54 -19.65 5.60
C ILE A 21 9.33 -19.23 7.06
N ARG A 22 8.14 -18.69 7.42
CA ARG A 22 7.77 -18.29 8.80
C ARG A 22 8.21 -19.32 9.84
N GLY A 23 7.92 -20.59 9.56
CA GLY A 23 8.12 -21.70 10.49
C GLY A 23 9.57 -21.91 10.90
N CYS A 24 10.54 -21.41 10.13
CA CYS A 24 11.96 -21.57 10.40
C CYS A 24 12.41 -20.70 11.58
N LEU A 25 12.11 -19.40 11.56
CA LEU A 25 12.49 -18.48 12.65
C LEU A 25 11.51 -18.50 13.81
N ALA A 26 10.20 -18.61 13.55
CA ALA A 26 9.18 -18.54 14.60
C ALA A 26 9.25 -19.72 15.59
N ARG A 27 9.87 -20.85 15.19
CA ARG A 27 10.08 -22.05 16.02
C ARG A 27 11.53 -22.21 16.46
N TYR A 28 12.42 -21.34 16.03
CA TYR A 28 13.82 -21.41 16.40
C TYR A 28 14.01 -20.76 17.76
N GLU A 29 14.57 -21.54 18.68
CA GLU A 29 15.01 -21.08 19.98
C GLU A 29 16.55 -21.01 19.96
N PRO A 30 17.15 -19.81 20.09
CA PRO A 30 18.59 -19.68 20.16
C PRO A 30 19.18 -20.47 21.33
N ALA A 31 20.28 -21.17 21.09
CA ALA A 31 20.97 -21.89 22.16
C ALA A 31 21.57 -20.95 23.23
N ASN A 32 21.89 -19.71 22.83
CA ASN A 32 22.37 -18.69 23.74
C ASN A 32 21.20 -17.93 24.36
N SER A 33 21.00 -18.08 25.67
CA SER A 33 19.95 -17.39 26.44
C SER A 33 20.02 -15.86 26.42
N SER A 34 21.13 -15.25 25.99
CA SER A 34 21.22 -13.80 25.81
C SER A 34 20.58 -13.32 24.50
N LEU A 35 20.29 -14.23 23.57
CA LEU A 35 19.63 -13.92 22.31
C LEU A 35 18.12 -13.99 22.47
N ARG A 36 17.43 -13.06 21.80
CA ARG A 36 15.98 -12.94 21.86
C ARG A 36 15.37 -13.79 20.76
N ASN A 37 14.44 -14.66 21.12
CA ASN A 37 13.68 -15.44 20.13
C ASN A 37 12.66 -14.56 19.39
N PHE A 38 12.10 -15.09 18.31
CA PHE A 38 11.18 -14.35 17.45
C PHE A 38 9.96 -13.81 18.22
N LYS A 39 9.41 -14.63 19.13
CA LYS A 39 8.26 -14.24 19.95
C LYS A 39 8.58 -13.06 20.85
N PHE A 40 9.72 -13.10 21.54
CA PHE A 40 10.17 -12.00 22.39
C PHE A 40 10.28 -10.70 21.59
N ILE A 41 10.89 -10.75 20.40
CA ILE A 41 11.07 -9.58 19.54
C ILE A 41 9.72 -9.01 19.10
N TYR A 42 8.78 -9.88 18.72
CA TYR A 42 7.42 -9.50 18.34
C TYR A 42 6.66 -8.83 19.51
N ASP A 43 6.71 -9.44 20.68
CA ASP A 43 6.06 -8.92 21.89
C ASP A 43 6.69 -7.57 22.31
N ALA A 44 8.02 -7.48 22.30
CA ALA A 44 8.74 -6.24 22.60
C ALA A 44 8.42 -5.10 21.63
N LEU A 45 8.23 -5.40 20.35
CA LEU A 45 7.80 -4.43 19.34
C LEU A 45 6.36 -3.95 19.60
N ASN A 46 5.46 -4.85 19.99
CA ASN A 46 4.07 -4.52 20.31
C ASN A 46 3.93 -3.73 21.61
N GLU A 47 4.76 -4.02 22.60
CA GLU A 47 4.81 -3.33 23.90
C GLU A 47 5.62 -2.02 23.87
N ASN A 48 6.05 -1.56 22.68
CA ASN A 48 6.86 -0.34 22.51
C ASN A 48 8.20 -0.33 23.28
N LYS A 49 8.82 -1.49 23.47
CA LYS A 49 10.10 -1.61 24.21
C LYS A 49 11.32 -1.12 23.43
N TYR A 50 11.22 -1.01 22.11
CA TYR A 50 12.31 -0.49 21.27
C TYR A 50 12.33 1.04 21.21
N ILE A 51 13.51 1.63 21.36
CA ILE A 51 13.69 3.09 21.30
C ILE A 51 13.72 3.53 19.83
N THR A 52 14.43 2.80 18.98
CA THR A 52 14.61 3.08 17.55
C THR A 52 14.37 1.83 16.70
N PRO A 53 14.06 1.97 15.39
CA PRO A 53 14.01 0.82 14.47
C PRO A 53 15.35 0.07 14.38
N PHE A 54 16.46 0.75 14.66
CA PHE A 54 17.79 0.14 14.70
C PHE A 54 17.96 -0.87 15.84
N ASP A 55 17.42 -0.57 17.04
CA ASP A 55 17.44 -1.52 18.16
C ASP A 55 16.69 -2.81 17.82
N TRP A 56 15.57 -2.68 17.11
CA TRP A 56 14.79 -3.82 16.64
C TRP A 56 15.53 -4.61 15.56
N SER A 57 16.18 -3.93 14.60
CA SER A 57 16.90 -4.62 13.53
C SER A 57 18.09 -5.42 14.07
N ILE A 58 18.78 -4.92 15.09
CA ILE A 58 19.87 -5.67 15.75
C ILE A 58 19.36 -7.01 16.28
N ASP A 59 18.25 -7.01 17.01
CA ASP A 59 17.71 -8.24 17.58
C ASP A 59 17.27 -9.24 16.50
N MET A 60 16.62 -8.74 15.44
CA MET A 60 16.21 -9.57 14.30
C MET A 60 17.41 -10.18 13.57
N THR A 61 18.41 -9.36 13.27
CA THR A 61 19.63 -9.81 12.58
C THR A 61 20.40 -10.82 13.44
N ASN A 62 20.52 -10.59 14.74
CA ASN A 62 21.17 -11.53 15.66
C ASN A 62 20.43 -12.88 15.72
N LEU A 63 19.09 -12.86 15.74
CA LEU A 63 18.29 -14.09 15.69
C LEU A 63 18.54 -14.88 14.39
N ILE A 64 18.59 -14.17 13.25
CA ILE A 64 18.81 -14.79 11.93
C ILE A 64 20.23 -15.37 11.82
N TYR A 65 21.26 -14.61 12.23
CA TYR A 65 22.63 -15.13 12.27
C TYR A 65 22.76 -16.34 13.19
N SER A 66 22.17 -16.28 14.38
CA SER A 66 22.14 -17.44 15.28
C SER A 66 21.50 -18.67 14.63
N TYR A 67 20.40 -18.48 13.90
CA TYR A 67 19.76 -19.56 13.13
C TYR A 67 20.69 -20.09 12.04
N ILE A 68 21.35 -19.22 11.27
CA ILE A 68 22.31 -19.61 10.23
C ILE A 68 23.47 -20.40 10.85
N ASP A 69 24.11 -19.87 11.89
CA ASP A 69 25.28 -20.47 12.56
C ASP A 69 24.95 -21.82 13.21
N SER A 70 23.70 -22.01 13.62
CA SER A 70 23.22 -23.27 14.19
C SER A 70 22.93 -24.36 13.15
N ASN A 71 22.93 -24.02 11.86
CA ASN A 71 22.66 -24.95 10.77
C ASN A 71 23.91 -25.10 9.88
N TYR A 72 24.28 -26.33 9.57
CA TYR A 72 25.45 -26.60 8.73
C TYR A 72 25.33 -25.93 7.36
N GLU A 73 26.45 -25.36 6.90
CA GLU A 73 26.58 -24.80 5.57
C GLU A 73 26.23 -25.85 4.50
N GLY A 74 25.51 -25.42 3.46
CA GLY A 74 25.03 -26.30 2.38
C GLY A 74 23.71 -27.03 2.68
N THR A 75 23.15 -26.90 3.89
CA THR A 75 21.81 -27.42 4.19
C THR A 75 20.70 -26.47 3.72
N GLY A 76 19.52 -27.01 3.41
CA GLY A 76 18.36 -26.17 3.04
C GLY A 76 18.00 -25.14 4.12
N LYS A 77 18.18 -25.49 5.40
CA LYS A 77 17.95 -24.54 6.51
C LYS A 77 18.95 -23.39 6.51
N TYR A 78 20.22 -23.66 6.21
CA TYR A 78 21.24 -22.63 6.05
C TYR A 78 20.87 -21.66 4.92
N PHE A 79 20.52 -22.18 3.74
CA PHE A 79 20.09 -21.34 2.61
C PHE A 79 18.84 -20.52 2.91
N ILE A 80 17.83 -21.12 3.56
CA ILE A 80 16.64 -20.38 4.01
C ILE A 80 17.04 -19.25 4.98
N GLY A 81 17.97 -19.49 5.91
CA GLY A 81 18.46 -18.45 6.82
C GLY A 81 19.10 -17.28 6.06
N GLN A 82 19.95 -17.58 5.08
CA GLN A 82 20.59 -16.58 4.22
C GLN A 82 19.56 -15.79 3.39
N GLU A 83 18.55 -16.45 2.81
CA GLU A 83 17.46 -15.77 2.08
C GLU A 83 16.66 -14.83 2.99
N ILE A 84 16.39 -15.22 4.24
CA ILE A 84 15.68 -14.34 5.19
C ILE A 84 16.55 -13.14 5.55
N LEU A 85 17.85 -13.34 5.75
CA LEU A 85 18.79 -12.27 6.05
C LEU A 85 18.83 -11.25 4.91
N GLU A 86 19.06 -11.71 3.68
CA GLU A 86 19.09 -10.86 2.49
C GLU A 86 17.75 -10.13 2.30
N TRP A 87 16.62 -10.81 2.53
CA TRP A 87 15.31 -10.17 2.47
C TRP A 87 15.15 -9.06 3.52
N LEU A 88 15.62 -9.29 4.74
CA LEU A 88 15.54 -8.29 5.82
C LEU A 88 16.44 -7.10 5.51
N GLU A 89 17.70 -7.32 5.12
CA GLU A 89 18.65 -6.28 4.73
C GLU A 89 18.08 -5.40 3.62
N ASN A 90 17.50 -6.00 2.58
CA ASN A 90 16.80 -5.28 1.53
C ASN A 90 15.63 -4.43 2.07
N LYS A 91 14.92 -4.86 3.12
CA LYS A 91 13.91 -4.00 3.76
C LYS A 91 14.54 -2.85 4.53
N LEU A 92 15.62 -3.08 5.27
CA LEU A 92 16.31 -2.06 6.04
C LEU A 92 16.92 -0.96 5.14
N ASP A 93 17.53 -1.35 4.02
CA ASP A 93 18.12 -0.42 3.04
C ASP A 93 17.06 0.47 2.39
N HIS A 94 15.86 -0.06 2.19
CA HIS A 94 14.70 0.67 1.67
C HIS A 94 13.79 1.17 2.79
N SER A 95 14.35 1.39 3.99
CA SER A 95 13.60 1.98 5.09
C SER A 95 13.15 3.40 4.74
N PRO A 96 11.88 3.75 5.00
CA PRO A 96 11.36 5.07 4.70
C PRO A 96 12.06 6.10 5.58
N LYS A 97 12.64 7.15 4.97
CA LYS A 97 13.40 8.17 5.72
C LYS A 97 12.49 9.10 6.52
N ASN A 98 11.23 9.20 6.11
CA ASN A 98 10.21 9.98 6.78
C ASN A 98 8.80 9.39 6.53
N PHE A 99 7.80 9.91 7.23
CA PHE A 99 6.41 9.48 7.09
C PHE A 99 5.85 9.64 5.66
N GLN A 100 6.23 10.72 4.97
CA GLN A 100 5.78 10.99 3.60
C GLN A 100 6.30 9.91 2.64
N ASP A 101 7.55 9.48 2.77
CA ASP A 101 8.15 8.41 1.97
C ASP A 101 7.40 7.09 2.15
N PHE A 102 6.97 6.79 3.37
CA PHE A 102 6.20 5.58 3.67
C PHE A 102 4.79 5.60 3.07
N VAL A 103 4.10 6.72 3.19
CA VAL A 103 2.79 6.93 2.56
C VAL A 103 2.93 6.84 1.04
N ASN A 104 3.94 7.50 0.46
CA ASN A 104 4.24 7.46 -0.98
C ASN A 104 4.56 6.04 -1.47
N HIS A 105 5.39 5.27 -0.75
CA HIS A 105 5.71 3.89 -1.12
C HIS A 105 4.47 2.99 -1.04
N ARG A 106 3.61 3.19 -0.02
CA ARG A 106 2.36 2.42 0.11
C ARG A 106 1.36 2.78 -0.99
N LEU A 107 1.25 4.06 -1.33
CA LEU A 107 0.47 4.57 -2.45
C LEU A 107 1.01 4.02 -3.78
N GLN A 108 2.31 4.10 -4.04
CA GLN A 108 2.93 3.55 -5.25
C GLN A 108 2.68 2.06 -5.41
N LYS A 109 2.76 1.28 -4.32
CA LYS A 109 2.45 -0.15 -4.39
C LYS A 109 0.97 -0.41 -4.70
N GLN A 110 0.06 0.39 -4.13
CA GLN A 110 -1.37 0.31 -4.47
C GLN A 110 -1.63 0.74 -5.92
N ILE A 111 -0.96 1.80 -6.39
CA ILE A 111 -1.00 2.26 -7.78
C ILE A 111 -0.47 1.17 -8.71
N GLN A 112 0.64 0.50 -8.40
CA GLN A 112 1.18 -0.60 -9.20
C GLN A 112 0.20 -1.77 -9.29
N ILE A 113 -0.40 -2.20 -8.17
CA ILE A 113 -1.44 -3.24 -8.17
C ILE A 113 -2.62 -2.82 -9.07
N LEU A 114 -3.03 -1.54 -9.00
CA LEU A 114 -4.07 -1.01 -9.86
C LEU A 114 -3.65 -1.00 -11.33
N THR A 115 -2.41 -0.61 -11.65
CA THR A 115 -1.85 -0.64 -13.00
C THR A 115 -1.77 -2.07 -13.54
N ASP A 116 -1.27 -3.03 -12.77
CA ASP A 116 -1.21 -4.45 -13.16
C ASP A 116 -2.60 -5.04 -13.38
N CYS A 117 -3.59 -4.63 -12.58
CA CYS A 117 -4.99 -5.00 -12.80
C CYS A 117 -5.54 -4.36 -14.09
N ILE A 118 -5.18 -3.13 -14.41
CA ILE A 118 -5.61 -2.44 -15.64
C ILE A 118 -4.94 -3.07 -16.87
N GLU A 119 -3.66 -3.42 -16.81
CA GLU A 119 -2.89 -4.04 -17.90
C GLU A 119 -3.26 -5.52 -18.09
N GLY A 120 -3.59 -6.23 -17.01
CA GLY A 120 -4.07 -7.62 -17.05
C GLY A 120 -5.49 -7.77 -17.59
N ILE A 121 -6.29 -6.69 -17.59
CA ILE A 121 -7.54 -6.59 -18.35
C ILE A 121 -7.15 -6.24 -19.78
N GLY A 122 -6.66 -7.23 -20.53
CA GLY A 122 -6.36 -7.07 -21.94
C GLY A 122 -7.51 -6.39 -22.67
N THR A 123 -7.17 -5.44 -23.56
CA THR A 123 -8.00 -4.85 -24.61
C THR A 123 -9.44 -5.38 -24.65
N ILE A 124 -10.31 -4.81 -23.81
CA ILE A 124 -11.75 -4.96 -24.02
C ILE A 124 -12.04 -4.10 -25.24
N GLU A 125 -12.33 -4.73 -26.38
CA GLU A 125 -12.92 -4.04 -27.52
C GLU A 125 -14.24 -3.42 -27.07
N ILE A 126 -14.20 -2.12 -26.76
CA ILE A 126 -15.39 -1.36 -26.43
C ILE A 126 -16.14 -1.14 -27.74
N SER A 127 -17.16 -1.96 -27.92
CA SER A 127 -18.23 -1.75 -28.89
C SER A 127 -18.77 -0.33 -28.74
N LYS A 128 -18.65 0.46 -29.81
CA LYS A 128 -19.17 1.82 -29.91
C LYS A 128 -20.66 1.80 -29.62
N SER A 129 -21.09 2.39 -28.50
CA SER A 129 -22.48 2.83 -28.34
C SER A 129 -22.58 4.32 -28.63
N THR A 130 -23.34 4.63 -29.67
CA THR A 130 -23.85 5.94 -30.02
C THR A 130 -24.75 6.52 -28.93
N ASP A 131 -24.66 7.85 -28.81
CA ASP A 131 -25.77 8.81 -28.77
C ASP A 131 -26.00 9.75 -27.57
N LEU A 132 -26.22 11.01 -27.99
CA LEU A 132 -26.88 12.17 -27.36
C LEU A 132 -26.12 12.95 -26.28
N LYS A 133 -25.35 13.95 -26.75
CA LYS A 133 -24.80 15.05 -25.93
C LYS A 133 -25.93 15.95 -25.40
N LYS A 134 -26.41 15.78 -24.16
CA LYS A 134 -26.90 16.96 -23.41
C LYS A 134 -25.69 17.77 -23.00
N HIS A 135 -25.72 19.08 -23.25
CA HIS A 135 -24.69 20.00 -22.79
C HIS A 135 -24.73 20.07 -21.26
N ILE A 136 -23.64 19.65 -20.60
CA ILE A 136 -23.41 19.91 -19.18
C ILE A 136 -23.17 21.40 -19.00
N SER A 137 -23.85 22.06 -18.07
CA SER A 137 -23.68 23.50 -17.86
C SER A 137 -22.38 23.83 -17.09
N PRO A 138 -21.78 25.01 -17.28
CA PRO A 138 -20.59 25.42 -16.52
C PRO A 138 -20.80 25.47 -15.00
N ALA A 139 -22.02 25.80 -14.54
CA ALA A 139 -22.36 25.83 -13.11
C ALA A 139 -22.39 24.42 -12.50
N GLU A 140 -22.89 23.44 -13.25
CA GLU A 140 -22.89 22.03 -12.87
C GLU A 140 -21.47 21.45 -12.79
N LEU A 141 -20.58 21.83 -13.72
CA LEU A 141 -19.17 21.44 -13.68
C LEU A 141 -18.43 22.04 -12.50
N LYS A 142 -18.67 23.32 -12.20
CA LYS A 142 -18.07 23.98 -11.05
C LYS A 142 -18.47 23.29 -9.74
N THR A 143 -19.75 23.00 -9.58
CA THR A 143 -20.26 22.24 -8.41
C THR A 143 -19.57 20.88 -8.29
N LEU A 144 -19.31 20.22 -9.41
CA LEU A 144 -18.66 18.93 -9.44
C LEU A 144 -17.16 19.02 -9.07
N GLN A 145 -16.47 20.07 -9.51
CA GLN A 145 -15.09 20.37 -9.12
C GLN A 145 -15.00 20.68 -7.62
N ASP A 146 -15.88 21.54 -7.11
CA ASP A 146 -15.95 21.88 -5.69
C ASP A 146 -16.20 20.62 -4.83
N ASN A 147 -17.09 19.72 -5.29
CA ASN A 147 -17.35 18.44 -4.62
C ASN A 147 -16.13 17.51 -4.65
N PHE A 148 -15.43 17.44 -5.79
CA PHE A 148 -14.21 16.63 -5.93
C PHE A 148 -13.11 17.09 -4.96
N GLU A 149 -12.87 18.40 -4.89
CA GLU A 149 -11.88 19.01 -3.98
C GLU A 149 -12.24 18.83 -2.50
N SER A 150 -13.52 18.63 -2.19
CA SER A 150 -14.02 18.39 -0.83
C SER A 150 -14.00 16.91 -0.38
N ILE A 151 -13.61 15.97 -1.26
CA ILE A 151 -13.51 14.56 -0.90
C ILE A 151 -12.35 14.35 0.07
N SER A 152 -12.69 13.93 1.30
CA SER A 152 -11.72 13.51 2.31
C SER A 152 -11.63 11.98 2.45
N ASP A 153 -12.60 11.24 1.90
CA ASP A 153 -12.67 9.78 1.99
C ASP A 153 -11.88 9.12 0.84
N PRO A 154 -10.86 8.30 1.15
CA PRO A 154 -10.04 7.64 0.14
C PRO A 154 -10.82 6.70 -0.78
N GLN A 155 -11.85 6.01 -0.29
CA GLN A 155 -12.63 5.06 -1.09
C GLN A 155 -13.51 5.78 -2.13
N THR A 156 -14.11 6.89 -1.73
CA THR A 156 -14.88 7.79 -2.62
C THR A 156 -13.97 8.38 -3.69
N LEU A 157 -12.77 8.81 -3.33
CA LEU A 157 -11.79 9.35 -4.29
C LEU A 157 -11.39 8.30 -5.34
N ILE A 158 -11.17 7.04 -4.92
CA ILE A 158 -10.88 5.92 -5.82
C ILE A 158 -12.04 5.68 -6.81
N ASN A 159 -13.28 5.66 -6.32
CA ASN A 159 -14.45 5.44 -7.17
C ASN A 159 -14.63 6.57 -8.18
N VAL A 160 -14.40 7.82 -7.77
CA VAL A 160 -14.45 8.99 -8.66
C VAL A 160 -13.35 8.94 -9.71
N MET A 161 -12.13 8.59 -9.33
CA MET A 161 -11.01 8.43 -10.28
C MET A 161 -11.27 7.30 -11.28
N PHE A 162 -11.86 6.18 -10.84
CA PHE A 162 -12.26 5.08 -11.70
C PHE A 162 -13.31 5.51 -12.73
N THR A 163 -14.35 6.23 -12.30
CA THR A 163 -15.37 6.78 -13.19
C THR A 163 -14.77 7.79 -14.17
N LEU A 164 -13.86 8.66 -13.73
CA LEU A 164 -13.19 9.61 -14.63
C LEU A 164 -12.34 8.88 -15.69
N LYS A 165 -11.55 7.88 -15.30
CA LYS A 165 -10.68 7.12 -16.22
C LYS A 165 -11.48 6.25 -17.21
N LYS A 166 -12.62 5.71 -16.77
CA LYS A 166 -13.57 4.94 -17.60
C LYS A 166 -14.07 5.74 -18.80
N TYR A 167 -14.26 7.06 -18.64
CA TYR A 167 -14.80 7.93 -19.69
C TYR A 167 -13.79 8.90 -20.30
N ILE A 168 -12.64 9.10 -19.64
CA ILE A 168 -11.52 9.92 -20.09
C ILE A 168 -10.23 9.09 -19.93
N PRO A 169 -9.95 8.17 -20.86
CA PRO A 169 -8.78 7.29 -20.76
C PRO A 169 -7.44 8.05 -20.79
N GLU A 170 -7.41 9.24 -21.41
CA GLU A 170 -6.25 10.13 -21.52
C GLU A 170 -6.00 10.99 -20.26
N LEU A 171 -6.68 10.71 -19.15
CA LEU A 171 -6.50 11.45 -17.90
C LEU A 171 -5.17 11.03 -17.24
N ASP A 172 -4.09 11.75 -17.54
CA ASP A 172 -2.80 11.58 -16.87
C ASP A 172 -2.85 12.09 -15.43
N ALA A 173 -2.38 11.26 -14.49
CA ALA A 173 -2.37 11.53 -13.05
C ALA A 173 -1.34 12.58 -12.61
N ASP A 174 -0.44 12.97 -13.52
CA ASP A 174 0.69 13.88 -13.22
C ASP A 174 0.33 15.37 -13.26
N ASN A 175 -0.89 15.73 -13.67
CA ASN A 175 -1.37 17.12 -13.68
C ASN A 175 -2.53 17.31 -12.69
N PRO A 176 -2.66 18.50 -12.07
CA PRO A 176 -3.83 18.83 -11.27
C PRO A 176 -5.08 18.63 -12.14
N ILE A 177 -5.94 17.70 -11.71
CA ILE A 177 -7.12 17.25 -12.46
C ILE A 177 -8.09 18.43 -12.56
N GLN A 178 -7.98 19.19 -13.64
CA GLN A 178 -9.01 20.16 -14.03
C GLN A 178 -10.05 19.44 -14.86
N ILE A 179 -11.23 19.26 -14.27
CA ILE A 179 -12.39 18.72 -14.95
C ILE A 179 -12.83 19.74 -16.01
N THR A 180 -12.41 19.51 -17.26
CA THR A 180 -12.73 20.40 -18.39
C THR A 180 -13.96 19.88 -19.14
N GLN A 181 -14.87 20.79 -19.48
CA GLN A 181 -16.16 20.51 -20.15
C GLN A 181 -16.00 19.73 -21.47
N SER A 182 -14.87 19.89 -22.15
CA SER A 182 -14.56 19.20 -23.41
C SER A 182 -14.24 17.71 -23.23
N LYS A 183 -13.89 17.28 -22.01
CA LYS A 183 -13.43 15.92 -21.73
C LYS A 183 -14.48 15.04 -21.04
N ILE A 184 -15.42 15.61 -20.26
CA ILE A 184 -16.43 14.81 -19.55
C ILE A 184 -17.65 14.50 -20.44
N THR A 185 -17.96 13.20 -20.59
CA THR A 185 -19.22 12.74 -21.18
C THR A 185 -20.38 12.91 -20.19
N GLN A 186 -21.61 13.03 -20.70
CA GLN A 186 -22.78 13.15 -19.83
C GLN A 186 -22.98 11.93 -18.91
N GLN A 187 -22.62 10.75 -19.38
CA GLN A 187 -22.70 9.52 -18.59
C GLN A 187 -21.68 9.52 -17.44
N CYS A 188 -20.46 9.99 -17.69
CA CYS A 188 -19.46 10.23 -16.65
C CYS A 188 -19.99 11.20 -15.59
N PHE A 189 -20.58 12.32 -16.03
CA PHE A 189 -21.14 13.33 -15.15
C PHE A 189 -22.23 12.77 -14.21
N GLN A 190 -23.14 11.94 -14.74
CA GLN A 190 -24.21 11.32 -13.94
C GLN A 190 -23.67 10.32 -12.90
N GLU A 191 -22.70 9.48 -13.28
CA GLU A 191 -22.07 8.53 -12.35
C GLU A 191 -21.34 9.27 -11.22
N LEU A 192 -20.62 10.35 -11.54
CA LEU A 192 -19.96 11.18 -10.55
C LEU A 192 -20.96 11.84 -9.58
N GLN A 193 -22.06 12.40 -10.08
CA GLN A 193 -23.10 12.97 -9.22
C GLN A 193 -23.70 11.96 -8.24
N ILE A 194 -23.87 10.70 -8.65
CA ILE A 194 -24.37 9.63 -7.77
C ILE A 194 -23.35 9.36 -6.66
N LEU A 195 -22.06 9.22 -7.02
CA LEU A 195 -20.99 8.99 -6.04
C LEU A 195 -20.89 10.12 -5.01
N PHE A 196 -20.97 11.38 -5.44
CA PHE A 196 -20.93 12.53 -4.53
C PHE A 196 -22.14 12.60 -3.59
N LYS A 197 -23.34 12.23 -4.06
CA LYS A 197 -24.54 12.17 -3.20
C LYS A 197 -24.46 11.08 -2.13
N HIS A 198 -23.79 9.97 -2.41
CA HIS A 198 -23.58 8.93 -1.41
C HIS A 198 -22.56 9.35 -0.35
N ALA A 199 -21.47 10.01 -0.76
CA ALA A 199 -20.46 10.53 0.16
C ALA A 199 -20.97 11.58 1.16
N ASP A 200 -21.98 12.38 0.78
CA ASP A 200 -22.62 13.36 1.68
C ASP A 200 -23.61 12.72 2.67
N ASN A 201 -24.21 11.57 2.33
CA ASN A 201 -25.13 10.87 3.23
C ASN A 201 -24.38 10.10 4.33
N ASP A 202 -23.18 9.59 4.03
CA ASP A 202 -22.32 8.91 5.02
C ASP A 202 -21.68 9.88 6.03
N LYS A 203 -21.65 11.20 5.74
CA LYS A 203 -21.24 12.24 6.69
C LYS A 203 -22.33 12.65 7.68
N LYS A 204 -23.58 12.19 7.51
CA LYS A 204 -24.76 12.56 8.33
C LYS A 204 -25.24 11.45 9.28
N LEU A 205 -24.52 10.32 9.34
CA LEU A 205 -24.70 9.22 10.29
C LEU A 205 -23.56 9.24 11.32
#